data_AF-A6ET45-F1
#
_entry.id   AF-A6ET45-F1
#
_cell.length_a   1.000
_cell.length_b   1.000
_cell.length_c   1.000
_cell.angle_alpha   90.00
_cell.angle_beta   90.00
_cell.angle_gamma   90.00
#
_symmetry.space_group_name_H-M   'P 1'
#
loop_
_entity.id
_entity.type
_entity.pdbx_description
1 polymer ?
#
loop_
_entity_poly.entity_id
_entity_poly.type
_entity_poly.pdbx_seq_one_letter_code
_entity_poly.pdbx_strand_id
1 'polypeptide(L)' 'MKTIEIKKKLINQINLSKNKSLLEEFYRFLNLENETHEIYELNLEQTNAIAEAREQIKNGDYLTNEQANQEIDQWLSK' A
#
# COMPACT_ATOMS: atom_id res chain seq x y z
N MET A 1 20.43 2.31 13.05
CA MET A 1 20.89 0.95 13.42
C MET A 1 21.36 0.24 12.17
N LYS A 2 22.46 -0.51 12.24
CA LYS A 2 22.91 -1.35 11.11
C LYS A 2 21.98 -2.55 10.95
N THR A 3 21.82 -3.07 9.73
CA THR A 3 20.97 -4.24 9.43
C THR A 3 21.23 -5.42 10.37
N ILE A 4 22.50 -5.65 10.72
CA ILE A 4 22.91 -6.72 11.63
C ILE A 4 22.37 -6.53 13.06
N GLU A 5 22.24 -5.29 13.52
CA GLU A 5 21.69 -4.98 14.85
C GLU A 5 20.17 -5.19 14.88
N ILE A 6 19.48 -4.84 13.79
CA ILE A 6 18.04 -5.05 13.64
C ILE A 6 17.72 -6.55 13.69
N LYS A 7 18.45 -7.37 12.91
CA LYS A 7 18.28 -8.84 12.90
C LYS A 7 18.48 -9.44 14.30
N LYS A 8 19.53 -9.03 15.01
CA LYS A 8 19.81 -9.51 16.37
C LYS A 8 18.69 -9.17 17.35
N LYS A 9 18.17 -7.94 17.31
CA LYS A 9 17.07 -7.53 18.19
C LYS A 9 15.79 -8.31 17.90
N LEU A 10 15.45 -8.52 16.64
CA LEU A 10 14.26 -9.30 16.24
C LEU A 10 14.34 -10.75 16.72
N ILE A 11 15.46 -11.44 16.48
CA ILE A 11 15.68 -12.83 16.94
C ILE A 11 15.53 -12.90 18.47
N ASN A 12 16.09 -11.94 19.21
CA ASN A 12 15.97 -11.91 20.65
C ASN A 12 14.51 -11.75 21.11
N GLN A 13 13.73 -10.88 20.49
CA GLN A 13 12.31 -10.69 20.82
C GLN A 13 11.48 -11.94 20.51
N ILE A 14 11.74 -12.60 19.38
CA ILE A 14 11.09 -13.86 19.00
C ILE A 14 11.36 -14.94 20.05
N ASN A 15 12.62 -15.11 20.46
CA ASN A 15 13.00 -16.12 21.45
C ASN A 15 12.39 -15.88 22.84
N LEU A 16 12.13 -14.61 23.20
CA LEU A 16 11.52 -14.24 24.47
C LEU A 16 9.99 -14.34 24.46
N SER A 17 9.37 -14.32 23.27
CA SER A 17 7.91 -14.34 23.16
C SER A 17 7.33 -15.71 23.47
N LYS A 18 6.27 -15.71 24.29
CA LYS A 18 5.44 -16.89 24.58
C LYS A 18 4.05 -16.81 23.94
N ASN A 19 3.75 -15.71 23.26
CA ASN A 19 2.46 -15.48 22.63
C ASN A 19 2.48 -16.11 21.23
N LYS A 20 1.87 -17.29 21.11
CA LYS A 20 1.79 -18.03 19.85
C LYS A 20 1.11 -17.25 18.72
N SER A 21 -0.02 -16.59 19.00
CA SER A 21 -0.77 -15.80 17.99
C SER A 21 0.11 -14.70 17.40
N LEU A 22 0.82 -13.98 18.26
CA LEU A 22 1.72 -12.90 17.85
C LEU A 22 2.88 -13.44 16.99
N LEU A 23 3.45 -14.59 17.35
CA LEU A 23 4.50 -15.23 16.57
C LEU A 23 4.00 -15.70 15.19
N GLU A 24 2.78 -16.21 15.10
CA GLU A 24 2.16 -16.60 13.83
C GLU A 24 1.90 -15.40 12.92
N GLU A 25 1.44 -14.28 13.47
CA GLU A 25 1.26 -13.03 12.73
C GLU A 25 2.59 -12.47 12.22
N PHE A 26 3.62 -12.42 13.06
CA PHE A 26 4.96 -11.97 12.63
C PHE A 26 5.56 -12.87 11.55
N TYR A 27 5.36 -14.19 11.65
CA TYR A 27 5.82 -15.14 10.64
C TYR A 27 5.12 -14.90 9.30
N ARG A 28 3.79 -14.71 9.30
CA ARG A 28 3.03 -14.36 8.10
C ARG A 28 3.49 -13.04 7.50
N PHE A 29 3.64 -11.99 8.31
CA PHE A 29 4.09 -10.69 7.86
C PHE A 29 5.46 -10.76 7.19
N LEU A 30 6.43 -11.43 7.84
CA LEU A 30 7.76 -11.61 7.26
C LEU A 30 7.74 -12.45 5.99
N ASN A 31 6.88 -13.46 5.89
CA ASN A 31 6.77 -14.26 4.67
C ASN A 31 6.08 -13.50 3.53
N LEU A 32 5.04 -12.71 3.80
CA LEU A 32 4.37 -11.89 2.78
C LEU A 32 5.33 -10.86 2.17
N GLU A 33 6.19 -10.27 3.00
CA GLU A 33 7.21 -9.32 2.54
C GLU A 33 8.39 -10.00 1.80
N ASN A 34 8.68 -11.27 2.14
CA ASN A 34 9.77 -12.05 1.53
C ASN A 34 9.34 -12.86 0.31
N GLU A 35 8.05 -13.19 0.19
CA GLU A 35 7.43 -13.58 -1.07
C GLU A 35 7.69 -12.41 -1.99
N THR A 36 8.56 -12.62 -2.98
CA THR A 36 8.84 -11.65 -4.01
C THR A 36 7.50 -11.17 -4.52
N HIS A 37 7.15 -9.92 -4.21
CA HIS A 37 5.92 -9.30 -4.66
C HIS A 37 5.85 -9.57 -6.16
N GLU A 38 5.04 -10.54 -6.57
CA GLU A 38 4.77 -10.77 -7.98
C GLU A 38 4.26 -9.42 -8.49
N ILE A 39 4.81 -8.98 -9.60
CA ILE A 39 4.38 -7.72 -10.20
C ILE A 39 2.86 -7.80 -10.30
N TYR A 40 2.17 -6.88 -9.63
CA TYR A 40 0.71 -6.92 -9.62
C TYR A 40 0.19 -6.75 -11.04
N GLU A 41 -0.37 -7.81 -11.60
CA GLU A 41 -0.95 -7.79 -12.93
C GLU A 41 -2.34 -7.17 -12.86
N LEU A 42 -2.50 -6.04 -13.56
CA LEU A 42 -3.79 -5.38 -13.68
C LEU A 42 -4.74 -6.26 -14.49
N ASN A 43 -5.99 -6.33 -14.04
CA ASN A 43 -7.04 -6.91 -14.86
C ASN A 43 -7.42 -5.97 -16.03
N LEU A 44 -8.26 -6.47 -16.94
CA LEU A 44 -8.67 -5.72 -18.13
C LEU A 44 -9.37 -4.40 -17.78
N GLU A 45 -10.24 -4.41 -16.77
CA GLU A 45 -10.99 -3.22 -16.33
C GLU A 45 -10.05 -2.14 -15.81
N GLN A 46 -9.09 -2.51 -14.95
CA GLN A 46 -8.08 -1.60 -14.42
C GLN A 46 -7.17 -1.03 -15.51
N THR A 47 -6.77 -1.88 -16.47
CA THR A 47 -5.95 -1.44 -17.61
C THR A 47 -6.70 -0.42 -18.47
N ASN A 48 -7.98 -0.67 -18.74
CA ASN A 48 -8.84 0.25 -19.50
C ASN A 48 -9.05 1.57 -18.75
N ALA A 49 -9.30 1.52 -17.43
CA ALA A 49 -9.47 2.71 -16.60
C ALA A 49 -8.21 3.60 -16.60
N ILE A 50 -7.02 3.00 -16.56
CA ILE A 50 -5.75 3.75 -16.67
C ILE A 50 -5.58 4.35 -18.06
N ALA A 51 -5.94 3.62 -19.13
CA ALA A 51 -5.85 4.14 -20.49
C ALA A 51 -6.78 5.35 -20.68
N GLU A 52 -8.01 5.27 -20.16
CA GLU A 52 -8.96 6.38 -20.18
C GLU A 52 -8.44 7.59 -19.38
N ALA A 53 -7.98 7.38 -18.14
CA ALA A 53 -7.46 8.45 -17.31
C ALA A 53 -6.27 9.18 -17.96
N ARG A 54 -5.42 8.46 -18.71
CA ARG A 54 -4.30 9.07 -19.46
C ARG A 54 -4.78 9.98 -20.57
N GLU A 55 -5.82 9.59 -21.32
CA GLU A 55 -6.39 10.46 -22.35
C GLU A 55 -7.15 11.65 -21.71
N GLN A 56 -7.85 11.46 -20.60
CA GLN A 56 -8.48 12.55 -19.85
C GLN A 56 -7.45 13.61 -19.44
N ILE A 57 -6.32 13.22 -18.84
CA ILE A 57 -5.24 14.15 -18.48
C ILE A 57 -4.72 14.91 -19.70
N LYS A 58 -4.50 14.23 -20.82
CA LYS A 58 -4.02 14.82 -22.07
C LYS A 58 -5.02 15.82 -22.67
N ASN A 59 -6.31 15.54 -22.54
CA ASN A 59 -7.39 16.42 -23.01
C ASN A 59 -7.67 17.59 -22.05
N GLY A 60 -7.08 17.59 -20.86
CA GLY A 60 -7.34 18.59 -19.82
C GLY A 60 -8.56 18.27 -18.94
N ASP A 61 -9.10 17.06 -19.06
CA ASP A 61 -10.22 16.55 -18.26
C ASP A 61 -9.74 16.08 -16.87
N TYR A 62 -9.08 16.98 -16.14
CA TYR A 62 -8.63 16.73 -14.77
C TYR A 62 -9.00 17.89 -13.86
N LEU A 63 -9.08 17.60 -12.57
CA LEU A 63 -9.22 18.60 -11.52
C LEU A 63 -7.87 18.79 -10.83
N THR A 64 -7.52 20.03 -10.52
CA THR A 64 -6.45 20.30 -9.56
C THR A 64 -6.89 19.87 -8.17
N ASN A 65 -5.92 19.68 -7.27
CA ASN A 65 -6.22 19.35 -5.88
C ASN A 65 -7.14 20.40 -5.22
N GLU A 66 -6.94 21.68 -5.52
CA GLU A 66 -7.78 22.77 -5.01
C GLU A 66 -9.22 22.66 -5.53
N GLN A 67 -9.41 22.40 -6.83
CA GLN A 67 -10.74 22.25 -7.42
C GLN A 67 -11.48 21.03 -6.85
N ALA A 68 -10.79 19.89 -6.72
CA ALA A 68 -11.36 18.68 -6.14
C ALA A 68 -11.80 18.87 -4.69
N ASN A 69 -10.97 19.54 -3.86
CA ASN A 69 -11.33 19.82 -2.47
C ASN A 69 -12.53 20.77 -2.37
N GLN A 70 -12.60 21.80 -3.22
CA GLN A 70 -13.74 22.70 -3.26
C GLN A 70 -15.05 21.99 -3.60
N GLU A 71 -15.03 21.06 -4.56
CA GLU A 71 -16.21 20.26 -4.91
C GLU A 71 -16.67 19.35 -3.75
N ILE A 72 -15.71 18.74 -3.04
CA ILE A 72 -15.99 17.91 -1.87
C ILE A 72 -16.61 18.75 -0.75
N ASP A 73 -16.06 19.93 -0.44
CA ASP A 73 -16.59 20.82 0.58
C ASP A 73 -18.02 21.28 0.26
N GLN A 74 -18.30 21.57 -1.02
CA GLN A 74 -19.64 21.90 -1.50
C GLN A 74 -20.61 20.72 -1.40
N TRP A 75 -20.17 19.51 -1.69
CA TRP A 75 -20.98 18.30 -1.58
C TRP A 75 -21.36 18.00 -0.12
N LEU A 76 -20.41 18.13 0.80
CA LEU A 76 -20.61 17.87 2.23
C LEU A 76 -21.43 18.95 2.95
N SER A 77 -21.56 20.13 2.36
CA SER A 77 -22.34 21.25 2.92
C SER A 77 -23.81 21.26 2.49
N LYS A 78 -24.28 20.22 1.79
CA LYS A 78 -25.69 20.00 1.42
C LYS A 78 -26.39 19.08 2.41
#